data_AF-A0A2R7MDU5-F1
#
_entry.id   AF-A0A2R7MDU5-F1
#
_cell.length_a   1.000
_cell.length_b   1.000
_cell.length_c   1.000
_cell.angle_alpha   90.00
_cell.angle_beta   90.00
_cell.angle_gamma   90.00
#
_symmetry.space_group_name_H-M   'P 1'
#
loop_
_entity.id
_entity.type
_entity.pdbx_description
1 polymer ?
#
loop_
_entity_poly.entity_id
_entity_poly.type
_entity_poly.pdbx_seq_one_letter_code
_entity_poly.pdbx_strand_id
1 'polypeptide(L)'
;MTTDVAGRVKWLSNQLQPRVNLARARTNALVEDISRWRKPEPMKSSLHLKDAPECGWYIEVESVDPPPRVEEWGIQLGEVAHHLRSLLNTTLTRIVKREGEEPAKSLQYPITLTPAQWRDAKKRKQMKGLPERVVRAIYACQPFVMARTTGYEPRRDVLAVLAWLNNQDKHRLEIGGEFGARWVAYEGRIITANGESKMVRPRLTYDWSLEPGSRLVDADTSPDVVVGFGRTTLDLHLDVLVPDELGHTTVLEQLLEEIWGAYQQAQMGLLFAWADEGTDLDKLAGATDFKAGGAFGKAAVDSTYGAGVWDKDVLRRQEELAEREAGRAEPSPPFVAPDVEPSGEDEVQWESLRGLIDVHRPPRTWRGTD
;
A
#
# COMPACT_ATOMS: atom_id res chain seq x y z
N MET A 1 8.30 45.29 0.40
CA MET A 1 7.10 44.76 -0.27
C MET A 1 6.62 43.54 0.53
N THR A 2 5.57 43.70 1.33
CA THR A 2 4.87 42.59 1.96
C THR A 2 4.19 41.79 0.84
N THR A 3 4.79 40.66 0.45
CA THR A 3 4.08 39.70 -0.42
C THR A 3 2.96 39.10 0.43
N ASP A 4 1.73 39.17 -0.04
CA ASP A 4 0.61 38.50 0.64
C ASP A 4 0.87 36.98 0.74
N VAL A 5 0.18 36.33 1.68
CA VAL A 5 0.29 34.88 1.93
C VAL A 5 0.10 34.09 0.62
N ALA A 6 -0.89 34.50 -0.19
CA ALA A 6 -1.20 33.87 -1.47
C ALA A 6 -0.02 33.93 -2.46
N GLY A 7 0.69 35.05 -2.52
CA GLY A 7 1.84 35.25 -3.39
C GLY A 7 3.05 34.41 -2.96
N ARG A 8 3.30 34.27 -1.64
CA ARG A 8 4.34 33.35 -1.12
C ARG A 8 4.00 31.90 -1.49
N VAL A 9 2.76 31.49 -1.24
CA VAL A 9 2.25 30.14 -1.59
C VAL A 9 2.44 29.86 -3.08
N LYS A 10 1.90 30.72 -3.94
CA LYS A 10 1.97 30.58 -5.39
C LYS A 10 3.41 30.49 -5.89
N TRP A 11 4.30 31.34 -5.36
CA TRP A 11 5.71 31.31 -5.71
C TRP A 11 6.35 29.95 -5.39
N LEU A 12 6.18 29.44 -4.17
CA LEU A 12 6.80 28.19 -3.76
C LEU A 12 6.24 26.99 -4.54
N SER A 13 4.92 26.94 -4.75
CA SER A 13 4.29 25.92 -5.59
C SER A 13 4.87 25.91 -7.01
N ASN A 14 5.02 27.08 -7.63
CA ASN A 14 5.63 27.19 -8.96
C ASN A 14 7.09 26.69 -9.00
N GLN A 15 7.87 26.92 -7.94
CA GLN A 15 9.26 26.43 -7.86
C GLN A 15 9.35 24.91 -7.73
N LEU A 16 8.34 24.26 -7.14
CA LEU A 16 8.31 22.82 -6.89
C LEU A 16 7.63 22.04 -8.02
N GLN A 17 6.74 22.69 -8.79
CA GLN A 17 5.90 22.05 -9.81
C GLN A 17 6.66 21.12 -10.77
N PRO A 18 7.83 21.48 -11.33
CA PRO A 18 8.53 20.57 -12.25
C PRO A 18 8.92 19.24 -11.60
N ARG A 19 9.35 19.26 -10.33
CA ARG A 19 9.73 18.05 -9.58
C ARG A 19 8.50 17.24 -9.14
N VAL A 20 7.41 17.93 -8.79
CA VAL A 20 6.12 17.29 -8.51
C VAL A 20 5.61 16.54 -9.74
N ASN A 21 5.68 17.18 -10.92
CA ASN A 21 5.29 16.57 -12.18
C ASN A 21 6.14 15.33 -12.50
N LEU A 22 7.46 15.40 -12.26
CA LEU A 22 8.36 14.25 -12.45
C LEU A 22 8.00 13.08 -11.53
N ALA A 23 7.84 13.33 -10.22
CA ALA A 23 7.45 12.30 -9.26
C ALA A 23 6.11 11.66 -9.64
N ARG A 24 5.16 12.48 -10.10
CA ARG A 24 3.84 12.01 -10.55
C ARG A 24 3.92 11.19 -11.83
N ALA A 25 4.73 11.61 -12.80
CA ALA A 25 4.95 10.84 -14.03
C ALA A 25 5.54 9.46 -13.71
N ARG A 26 6.49 9.37 -12.76
CA ARG A 26 7.04 8.09 -12.29
C ARG A 26 6.00 7.20 -11.61
N THR A 27 5.19 7.80 -10.74
CA THR A 27 4.07 7.12 -10.07
C THR A 27 3.10 6.56 -11.10
N ASN A 28 2.68 7.39 -12.07
CA ASN A 28 1.74 6.98 -13.11
C ASN A 28 2.30 5.86 -13.99
N ALA A 29 3.59 5.92 -14.34
CA ALA A 29 4.24 4.88 -15.13
C ALA A 29 4.23 3.53 -14.40
N LEU A 30 4.54 3.52 -13.09
CA LEU A 30 4.49 2.33 -12.25
C LEU A 30 3.06 1.76 -12.15
N VAL A 31 2.08 2.62 -11.86
CA VAL A 31 0.66 2.22 -11.77
C VAL A 31 0.17 1.68 -13.12
N GLU A 32 0.55 2.31 -14.24
CA GLU A 32 0.20 1.84 -15.57
C GLU A 32 0.83 0.49 -15.91
N ASP A 33 2.08 0.25 -15.49
CA ASP A 33 2.77 -1.03 -15.68
C ASP A 33 2.10 -2.15 -14.87
N ILE A 34 1.74 -1.90 -13.61
CA ILE A 34 1.00 -2.85 -12.77
C ILE A 34 -0.42 -3.07 -13.31
N SER A 35 -1.11 -2.00 -13.68
CA SER A 35 -2.49 -2.08 -14.21
C SER A 35 -2.59 -2.82 -15.54
N ARG A 36 -1.51 -2.94 -16.31
CA ARG A 36 -1.48 -3.81 -17.50
C ARG A 36 -1.76 -5.28 -17.13
N TRP A 37 -1.32 -5.73 -15.97
CA TRP A 37 -1.57 -7.09 -15.44
C TRP A 37 -2.98 -7.32 -14.91
N ARG A 38 -3.77 -6.26 -14.76
CA ARG A 38 -5.20 -6.35 -14.45
C ARG A 38 -6.07 -6.49 -15.70
N LYS A 39 -5.46 -6.40 -16.89
CA LYS A 39 -6.15 -6.61 -18.17
C LYS A 39 -5.83 -8.02 -18.67
N PRO A 40 -6.68 -8.61 -19.53
CA PRO A 40 -6.41 -9.91 -20.15
C PRO A 40 -5.12 -9.97 -20.98
N GLU A 41 -4.50 -8.83 -21.31
CA GLU A 41 -3.41 -8.74 -22.30
C GLU A 41 -2.03 -8.47 -21.67
N PRO A 42 -1.60 -9.29 -20.71
CA PRO A 42 -0.28 -9.87 -20.92
C PRO A 42 -0.27 -11.40 -20.84
N MET A 43 -1.42 -12.04 -20.59
CA MET A 43 -1.51 -13.48 -20.42
C MET A 43 -2.51 -14.09 -21.41
N LYS A 44 -2.01 -15.01 -22.24
CA LYS A 44 -2.89 -15.87 -23.04
C LYS A 44 -3.22 -17.11 -22.24
N SER A 45 -4.50 -17.48 -22.25
CA SER A 45 -4.98 -18.68 -21.60
C SER A 45 -5.97 -19.42 -22.48
N SER A 46 -5.95 -20.74 -22.31
CA SER A 46 -6.83 -21.67 -23.00
C SER A 46 -7.74 -22.36 -21.99
N LEU A 47 -8.98 -22.61 -22.39
CA LEU A 47 -9.92 -23.43 -21.63
C LEU A 47 -9.85 -24.86 -22.16
N HIS A 48 -9.61 -25.82 -21.27
CA HIS A 48 -9.56 -27.24 -21.60
C HIS A 48 -10.65 -27.99 -20.85
N LEU A 49 -11.25 -28.97 -21.54
CA LEU A 49 -12.13 -29.96 -20.92
C LEU A 49 -11.31 -31.16 -20.46
N LYS A 50 -11.71 -31.73 -19.32
CA LYS A 50 -11.13 -32.99 -18.83
C LYS A 50 -12.05 -34.14 -19.19
N ASP A 51 -11.46 -35.18 -19.77
CA ASP A 51 -12.13 -36.44 -19.99
C ASP A 51 -12.25 -37.25 -18.69
N ALA A 52 -13.10 -38.27 -18.72
CA ALA A 52 -13.17 -39.25 -17.64
C ALA A 52 -11.79 -39.94 -17.44
N PRO A 53 -11.37 -40.22 -16.20
CA PRO A 53 -12.16 -40.16 -14.97
C PRO A 53 -12.10 -38.83 -14.20
N GLU A 54 -11.29 -37.87 -14.63
CA GLU A 54 -11.05 -36.61 -13.88
C GLU A 54 -12.15 -35.57 -14.05
N CYS A 55 -13.05 -35.73 -15.03
CA CYS A 55 -14.29 -34.99 -15.26
C CYS A 55 -14.29 -33.51 -14.80
N GLY A 56 -14.20 -32.57 -15.74
CA GLY A 56 -14.19 -31.15 -15.39
C GLY A 56 -13.59 -30.26 -16.46
N TRP A 57 -12.97 -29.18 -16.03
CA TRP A 57 -12.29 -28.24 -16.92
C TRP A 57 -11.15 -27.53 -16.21
N TYR A 58 -10.24 -26.93 -16.97
CA TYR A 58 -9.21 -26.07 -16.42
C TYR A 58 -8.88 -24.93 -17.37
N ILE A 59 -8.37 -23.84 -16.81
CA ILE A 59 -7.79 -22.72 -17.56
C ILE A 59 -6.27 -22.86 -17.47
N GLU A 60 -5.63 -23.10 -18.60
CA GLU A 60 -4.18 -23.24 -18.73
C GLU A 60 -3.55 -21.91 -19.16
N VAL A 61 -2.38 -21.58 -18.59
CA VAL A 61 -1.54 -20.48 -19.09
C VAL A 61 -0.85 -20.92 -20.37
N GLU A 62 -1.18 -20.32 -21.51
CA GLU A 62 -0.48 -20.60 -22.77
C GLU A 62 0.87 -19.86 -22.83
N SER A 63 0.83 -18.57 -22.49
CA SER A 63 2.00 -17.70 -22.54
C SER A 63 1.79 -16.44 -21.72
N VAL A 64 2.88 -15.91 -21.19
CA VAL A 64 2.92 -14.63 -20.49
C VAL A 64 3.96 -13.74 -21.17
N ASP A 65 3.51 -12.70 -21.88
CA ASP A 65 4.39 -11.85 -22.68
C ASP A 65 3.96 -10.37 -22.66
N PRO A 66 4.80 -9.46 -22.13
CA PRO A 66 6.04 -9.73 -21.39
C PRO A 66 5.74 -10.28 -19.98
N PRO A 67 6.68 -10.95 -19.27
CA PRO A 67 6.50 -11.34 -17.86
C PRO A 67 6.40 -10.13 -16.91
N PRO A 68 5.80 -10.28 -15.71
CA PRO A 68 5.71 -9.18 -14.75
C PRO A 68 7.09 -8.77 -14.29
N ARG A 69 7.38 -7.47 -14.35
CA ARG A 69 8.70 -6.91 -14.03
C ARG A 69 8.78 -6.56 -12.54
N VAL A 70 8.55 -7.55 -11.68
CA VAL A 70 8.38 -7.33 -10.23
C VAL A 70 9.61 -6.68 -9.60
N GLU A 71 10.83 -7.06 -10.00
CA GLU A 71 12.05 -6.43 -9.48
C GLU A 71 12.12 -4.94 -9.87
N GLU A 72 11.68 -4.62 -11.08
CA GLU A 72 11.69 -3.24 -11.57
C GLU A 72 10.63 -2.37 -10.89
N TRP A 73 9.50 -2.94 -10.48
CA TRP A 73 8.51 -2.22 -9.66
C TRP A 73 9.10 -1.80 -8.32
N GLY A 74 9.96 -2.64 -7.73
CA GLY A 74 10.74 -2.30 -6.53
C GLY A 74 11.60 -1.06 -6.72
N ILE A 75 12.35 -1.03 -7.81
CA ILE A 75 13.20 0.11 -8.19
C ILE A 75 12.36 1.36 -8.45
N GLN A 76 11.28 1.24 -9.23
CA GLN A 76 10.41 2.37 -9.54
C GLN A 76 9.71 2.95 -8.30
N LEU A 77 9.27 2.11 -7.36
CA LEU A 77 8.72 2.57 -6.08
C LEU A 77 9.76 3.34 -5.26
N GLY A 78 10.98 2.81 -5.22
CA GLY A 78 12.10 3.48 -4.58
C GLY A 78 12.42 4.85 -5.22
N GLU A 79 12.42 4.95 -6.55
CA GLU A 79 12.57 6.22 -7.28
C GLU A 79 11.46 7.23 -6.92
N VAL A 80 10.20 6.78 -6.81
CA VAL A 80 9.08 7.63 -6.39
C VAL A 80 9.31 8.14 -4.96
N ALA A 81 9.62 7.25 -4.02
CA ALA A 81 9.91 7.61 -2.63
C ALA A 81 11.09 8.60 -2.54
N HIS A 82 12.15 8.37 -3.33
CA HIS A 82 13.29 9.27 -3.43
C HIS A 82 12.89 10.67 -3.91
N HIS A 83 12.10 10.77 -4.97
CA HIS A 83 11.65 12.05 -5.50
C HIS A 83 10.76 12.81 -4.51
N LEU A 84 9.82 12.14 -3.83
CA LEU A 84 8.98 12.75 -2.79
C LEU A 84 9.82 13.25 -1.61
N ARG A 85 10.80 12.46 -1.17
CA ARG A 85 11.72 12.85 -0.09
C ARG A 85 12.59 14.05 -0.48
N SER A 86 13.07 14.06 -1.73
CA SER A 86 13.86 15.14 -2.32
C SER A 86 13.05 16.43 -2.47
N LEU A 87 11.76 16.32 -2.78
CA LEU A 87 10.83 17.45 -2.82
C LEU A 87 10.75 18.16 -1.46
N LEU A 88 10.62 17.42 -0.35
CA LEU A 88 10.64 18.02 1.00
C LEU A 88 11.93 18.80 1.29
N ASN A 89 13.10 18.22 0.95
CA ASN A 89 14.38 18.91 1.12
C ASN A 89 14.51 20.16 0.24
N THR A 90 13.97 20.08 -0.99
CA THR A 90 13.94 21.20 -1.93
C THR A 90 13.09 22.35 -1.38
N THR A 91 11.93 22.03 -0.80
CA THR A 91 11.06 23.02 -0.15
C THR A 91 11.82 23.80 0.91
N LEU A 92 12.55 23.12 1.80
CA LEU A 92 13.36 23.78 2.83
C LEU A 92 14.45 24.67 2.21
N THR A 93 15.15 24.17 1.20
CA THR A 93 16.20 24.93 0.48
C THR A 93 15.62 26.21 -0.13
N ARG A 94 14.43 26.15 -0.73
CA ARG A 94 13.76 27.31 -1.33
C ARG A 94 13.32 28.32 -0.27
N ILE A 95 12.81 27.85 0.87
CA ILE A 95 12.45 28.71 2.00
C ILE A 95 13.68 29.45 2.52
N VAL A 96 14.77 28.75 2.86
CA VAL A 96 16.00 29.38 3.38
C VAL A 96 16.54 30.45 2.43
N LYS A 97 16.64 30.14 1.13
CA LYS A 97 17.08 31.13 0.13
C LYS A 97 16.16 32.35 0.04
N ARG A 98 14.85 32.15 0.20
CA ARG A 98 13.86 33.23 0.12
C ARG A 98 13.89 34.14 1.36
N GLU A 99 14.31 33.62 2.50
CA GLU A 99 14.58 34.38 3.73
C GLU A 99 15.94 35.10 3.69
N GLY A 100 16.70 35.00 2.59
CA GLY A 100 17.99 35.68 2.42
C GLY A 100 19.18 34.96 3.06
N GLU A 101 18.97 33.71 3.49
CA GLU A 101 19.99 32.87 4.12
C GLU A 101 20.59 31.86 3.13
N GLU A 102 21.81 31.37 3.42
CA GLU A 102 22.44 30.31 2.62
C GLU A 102 22.10 28.91 3.20
N PRO A 103 21.53 27.99 2.41
CA PRO A 103 21.25 26.62 2.83
C PRO A 103 22.49 25.91 3.37
N ALA A 104 22.40 25.37 4.58
CA ALA A 104 23.46 24.50 5.10
C ALA A 104 23.61 23.24 4.23
N LYS A 105 24.84 22.72 4.08
CA LYS A 105 25.07 21.43 3.39
C LYS A 105 24.30 20.26 4.01
N SER A 106 24.02 20.36 5.31
CA SER A 106 23.25 19.38 6.08
C SER A 106 21.74 19.61 6.04
N LEU A 107 21.24 20.66 5.36
CA LEU A 107 19.83 21.02 5.32
C LEU A 107 19.03 19.87 4.70
N GLN A 108 18.15 19.27 5.51
CA GLN A 108 17.24 18.21 5.08
C GLN A 108 16.02 18.20 5.98
N TYR A 109 14.88 17.80 5.43
CA TYR A 109 13.65 17.60 6.19
C TYR A 109 13.83 16.39 7.11
N PRO A 110 13.91 16.54 8.44
CA PRO A 110 14.05 15.40 9.31
C PRO A 110 12.75 14.57 9.32
N ILE A 111 12.89 13.26 9.33
CA ILE A 111 11.81 12.31 9.62
C ILE A 111 12.33 11.48 10.77
N THR A 112 11.75 11.67 11.96
CA THR A 112 12.29 11.15 13.22
C THR A 112 11.25 10.30 13.93
N LEU A 113 11.68 9.14 14.40
CA LEU A 113 10.87 8.16 15.12
C LEU A 113 10.89 8.38 16.63
N THR A 114 11.83 9.21 17.14
CA THR A 114 11.94 9.50 18.56
C THR A 114 12.31 10.97 18.85
N PRO A 115 11.98 11.49 20.05
CA PRO A 115 12.45 12.81 20.48
C PRO A 115 13.99 12.95 20.50
N ALA A 116 14.71 11.85 20.71
CA ALA A 116 16.17 11.84 20.69
C ALA A 116 16.72 12.08 19.28
N GLN A 117 16.16 11.40 18.28
CA GLN A 117 16.51 11.62 16.87
C GLN A 117 16.21 13.07 16.44
N TRP A 118 15.10 13.65 16.91
CA TRP A 118 14.79 15.07 16.67
C TRP A 118 15.87 16.02 17.22
N ARG A 119 16.31 15.81 18.48
CA ARG A 119 17.40 16.60 19.07
C ARG A 119 18.69 16.46 18.27
N ASP A 120 18.99 15.25 17.80
CA ASP A 120 20.16 15.00 16.97
C ASP A 120 20.06 15.70 15.60
N ALA A 121 18.90 15.68 14.95
CA ALA A 121 18.66 16.44 13.72
C ALA A 121 18.91 17.95 13.90
N LYS A 122 18.49 18.54 15.04
CA LYS A 122 18.81 19.93 15.40
C LYS A 122 20.32 20.13 15.57
N LYS A 123 21.01 19.25 16.29
CA LYS A 123 22.48 19.31 16.49
C LYS A 123 23.25 19.22 15.18
N ARG A 124 22.82 18.35 14.26
CA ARG A 124 23.38 18.19 12.91
C ARG A 124 23.00 19.33 11.95
N LYS A 125 22.33 20.38 12.43
CA LYS A 125 21.97 21.58 11.66
C LYS A 125 21.12 21.24 10.43
N GLN A 126 20.24 20.24 10.53
CA GLN A 126 19.38 19.82 9.41
C GLN A 126 18.30 20.84 9.05
N MET A 127 18.02 21.78 9.95
CA MET A 127 17.00 22.82 9.78
C MET A 127 17.58 24.23 9.94
N LYS A 128 18.90 24.38 9.81
CA LYS A 128 19.57 25.67 10.00
C LYS A 128 19.12 26.66 8.91
N GLY A 129 18.77 27.87 9.33
CA GLY A 129 18.34 28.97 8.45
C GLY A 129 16.82 28.99 8.19
N LEU A 130 16.07 28.00 8.68
CA LEU A 130 14.62 28.04 8.60
C LEU A 130 14.03 28.97 9.68
N PRO A 131 12.96 29.71 9.37
CA PRO A 131 12.18 30.41 10.39
C PRO A 131 11.65 29.45 11.45
N GLU A 132 11.63 29.87 12.70
CA GLU A 132 11.20 29.03 13.83
C GLU A 132 9.79 28.45 13.63
N ARG A 133 8.89 29.22 13.01
CA ARG A 133 7.53 28.78 12.65
C ARG A 133 7.53 27.54 11.73
N VAL A 134 8.45 27.50 10.78
CA VAL A 134 8.60 26.35 9.86
C VAL A 134 9.18 25.15 10.62
N VAL A 135 10.16 25.38 11.51
CA VAL A 135 10.74 24.31 12.36
C VAL A 135 9.67 23.68 13.26
N ARG A 136 8.75 24.49 13.81
CA ARG A 136 7.60 24.01 14.58
C ARG A 136 6.64 23.16 13.76
N ALA A 137 6.33 23.57 12.54
CA ALA A 137 5.48 22.79 11.65
C ALA A 137 6.11 21.45 11.30
N ILE A 138 7.43 21.43 11.03
CA ILE A 138 8.17 20.17 10.82
C ILE A 138 8.05 19.27 12.04
N TYR A 139 8.25 19.82 13.25
CA TYR A 139 8.13 19.06 14.50
C TYR A 139 6.73 18.43 14.67
N ALA A 140 5.68 19.22 14.44
CA ALA A 140 4.30 18.77 14.58
C ALA A 140 3.98 17.59 13.66
N CYS A 141 4.59 17.52 12.49
CA CYS A 141 4.39 16.42 11.54
C CYS A 141 5.31 15.20 11.79
N GLN A 142 6.13 15.17 12.84
CA GLN A 142 7.04 14.04 13.03
C GLN A 142 6.30 12.77 13.47
N PRO A 143 6.70 11.59 12.97
CA PRO A 143 6.10 10.31 13.37
C PRO A 143 5.94 10.11 14.88
N PHE A 144 6.97 10.44 15.68
CA PHE A 144 6.89 10.28 17.14
C PHE A 144 5.88 11.22 17.82
N VAL A 145 5.57 12.37 17.20
CA VAL A 145 4.56 13.31 17.71
C VAL A 145 3.17 12.77 17.41
N MET A 146 2.96 12.27 16.17
CA MET A 146 1.70 11.67 15.74
C MET A 146 1.36 10.40 16.52
N ALA A 147 2.36 9.54 16.76
CA ALA A 147 2.25 8.34 17.58
C ALA A 147 1.70 8.63 18.98
N ARG A 148 2.14 9.74 19.60
CA ARG A 148 1.68 10.11 20.93
C ARG A 148 0.21 10.55 20.96
N THR A 149 -0.26 11.21 19.89
CA THR A 149 -1.65 11.66 19.80
C THR A 149 -2.62 10.56 19.41
N THR A 150 -2.16 9.60 18.61
CA THR A 150 -3.01 8.53 18.06
C THR A 150 -2.89 7.21 18.81
N GLY A 151 -1.79 7.00 19.54
CA GLY A 151 -1.43 5.72 20.16
C GLY A 151 -0.75 4.73 19.21
N TYR A 152 -0.57 5.08 17.93
CA TYR A 152 0.08 4.20 16.95
C TYR A 152 1.60 4.16 17.09
N GLU A 153 2.20 3.05 16.64
CA GLU A 153 3.65 2.89 16.54
C GLU A 153 4.24 3.92 15.55
N PRO A 154 5.24 4.75 15.94
CA PRO A 154 5.85 5.74 15.05
C PRO A 154 6.33 5.19 13.70
N ARG A 155 6.79 3.94 13.65
CA ARG A 155 7.24 3.29 12.40
C ARG A 155 6.13 3.06 11.38
N ARG A 156 4.86 2.99 11.84
CA ARG A 156 3.68 2.89 10.97
C ARG A 156 3.22 4.23 10.40
N ASP A 157 3.81 5.34 10.85
CA ASP A 157 3.52 6.66 10.27
C ASP A 157 3.98 6.70 8.81
N VAL A 158 3.15 7.21 7.92
CA VAL A 158 3.42 7.17 6.48
C VAL A 158 4.68 7.99 6.10
N LEU A 159 5.05 9.03 6.85
CA LEU A 159 6.35 9.70 6.65
C LEU A 159 7.52 8.80 7.06
N ALA A 160 7.37 7.99 8.11
CA ALA A 160 8.37 6.99 8.47
C ALA A 160 8.52 5.94 7.37
N VAL A 161 7.40 5.44 6.82
CA VAL A 161 7.40 4.52 5.67
C VAL A 161 8.08 5.14 4.46
N LEU A 162 7.80 6.41 4.13
CA LEU A 162 8.48 7.13 3.06
C LEU A 162 10.00 7.23 3.30
N ALA A 163 10.43 7.52 4.52
CA ALA A 163 11.84 7.56 4.88
C ALA A 163 12.52 6.19 4.75
N TRP A 164 11.84 5.13 5.17
CA TRP A 164 12.29 3.76 5.06
C TRP A 164 12.41 3.34 3.59
N LEU A 165 11.38 3.53 2.76
CA LEU A 165 11.40 3.24 1.32
C LEU A 165 12.59 3.92 0.61
N ASN A 166 12.77 5.23 0.83
CA ASN A 166 13.91 5.97 0.25
C ASN A 166 15.29 5.45 0.72
N ASN A 167 15.37 4.80 1.90
CA ASN A 167 16.61 4.21 2.38
C ASN A 167 16.83 2.80 1.80
N GLN A 168 15.77 2.00 1.64
CA GLN A 168 15.83 0.65 1.06
C GLN A 168 16.08 0.65 -0.45
N ASP A 169 15.55 1.65 -1.15
CA ASP A 169 15.73 1.94 -2.59
C ASP A 169 17.18 1.80 -3.07
N LYS A 170 18.15 2.01 -2.19
CA LYS A 170 19.56 1.94 -2.58
C LYS A 170 20.05 0.54 -2.94
N HIS A 171 19.44 -0.53 -2.42
CA HIS A 171 20.00 -1.86 -2.68
C HIS A 171 19.01 -3.02 -2.85
N ARG A 172 17.86 -3.09 -2.16
CA ARG A 172 17.16 -4.40 -1.99
C ARG A 172 15.70 -4.28 -1.54
N LEU A 173 14.87 -3.44 -2.17
CA LEU A 173 13.44 -3.50 -1.84
C LEU A 173 12.85 -4.79 -2.42
N GLU A 174 12.67 -5.80 -1.56
CA GLU A 174 11.98 -7.04 -1.91
C GLU A 174 10.48 -6.75 -1.98
N ILE A 175 9.95 -6.68 -3.20
CA ILE A 175 8.50 -6.62 -3.43
C ILE A 175 8.02 -8.03 -3.74
N GLY A 176 6.91 -8.42 -3.10
CA GLY A 176 6.19 -9.65 -3.44
C GLY A 176 5.04 -9.36 -4.41
N GLY A 177 4.75 -10.30 -5.30
CA GLY A 177 3.49 -10.34 -6.03
C GLY A 177 2.55 -11.34 -5.39
N GLU A 178 1.29 -10.98 -5.19
CA GLU A 178 0.21 -11.92 -4.98
C GLU A 178 -0.73 -11.88 -6.18
N PHE A 179 -0.79 -12.99 -6.91
CA PHE A 179 -1.70 -13.15 -8.03
C PHE A 179 -2.91 -13.96 -7.57
N GLY A 180 -4.12 -13.51 -7.94
CA GLY A 180 -5.35 -14.19 -7.57
C GLY A 180 -6.49 -13.88 -8.53
N ALA A 181 -7.52 -14.72 -8.56
CA ALA A 181 -8.74 -14.39 -9.29
C ALA A 181 -9.59 -13.40 -8.48
N ARG A 182 -10.02 -12.32 -9.12
CA ARG A 182 -11.02 -11.42 -8.54
C ARG A 182 -12.38 -12.10 -8.52
N TRP A 183 -12.75 -12.67 -9.67
CA TRP A 183 -13.91 -13.52 -9.83
C TRP A 183 -13.72 -14.41 -11.05
N VAL A 184 -14.32 -15.60 -10.98
CA VAL A 184 -14.41 -16.52 -12.12
C VAL A 184 -15.88 -16.64 -12.47
N ALA A 185 -16.27 -16.30 -13.69
CA ALA A 185 -17.58 -16.66 -14.22
C ALA A 185 -17.44 -17.64 -15.36
N TYR A 186 -18.24 -18.69 -15.30
CA TYR A 186 -18.26 -19.72 -16.32
C TYR A 186 -19.70 -20.06 -16.63
N GLU A 187 -19.94 -20.36 -17.91
CA GLU A 187 -21.19 -20.82 -18.45
C GLU A 187 -20.88 -22.13 -19.18
N GLY A 188 -21.02 -23.23 -18.44
CA GLY A 188 -20.70 -24.58 -18.89
C GLY A 188 -21.95 -25.43 -19.03
N ARG A 189 -22.02 -26.24 -20.09
CA ARG A 189 -23.04 -27.27 -20.23
C ARG A 189 -22.48 -28.59 -19.73
N ILE A 190 -23.00 -29.06 -18.61
CA ILE A 190 -22.62 -30.34 -18.02
C ILE A 190 -23.71 -31.33 -18.38
N ILE A 191 -23.36 -32.35 -19.17
CA ILE A 191 -24.28 -33.45 -19.46
C ILE A 191 -23.80 -34.64 -18.65
N THR A 192 -24.67 -35.14 -17.79
CA THR A 192 -24.35 -36.32 -16.98
C THR A 192 -24.10 -37.54 -17.85
N ALA A 193 -23.54 -38.60 -17.27
CA ALA A 193 -23.41 -39.90 -17.94
C ALA A 193 -24.74 -40.44 -18.49
N ASN A 194 -25.89 -39.93 -18.01
CA ASN A 194 -27.23 -40.33 -18.42
C ASN A 194 -27.84 -39.44 -19.52
N GLY A 195 -27.12 -38.43 -20.01
CA GLY A 195 -27.64 -37.50 -21.03
C GLY A 195 -28.44 -36.31 -20.48
N GLU A 196 -28.57 -36.19 -19.16
CA GLU A 196 -29.30 -35.11 -18.51
C GLU A 196 -28.44 -33.85 -18.40
N SER A 197 -29.03 -32.70 -18.70
CA SER A 197 -28.41 -31.40 -18.44
C SER A 197 -28.67 -31.02 -16.99
N LYS A 198 -27.63 -30.94 -16.16
CA LYS A 198 -27.78 -30.45 -14.78
C LYS A 198 -26.68 -29.48 -14.40
N MET A 199 -27.01 -28.58 -13.50
CA MET A 199 -26.03 -27.68 -12.89
C MET A 199 -25.19 -28.45 -11.88
N VAL A 200 -23.88 -28.48 -12.09
CA VAL A 200 -22.92 -29.00 -11.11
C VAL A 200 -22.05 -27.85 -10.65
N ARG A 201 -21.98 -27.66 -9.33
CA ARG A 201 -21.03 -26.73 -8.74
C ARG A 201 -19.67 -27.43 -8.69
N PRO A 202 -18.69 -27.02 -9.52
CA PRO A 202 -17.38 -27.66 -9.52
C PRO A 202 -16.67 -27.38 -8.20
N ARG A 203 -15.83 -28.34 -7.79
CA ARG A 203 -14.80 -28.09 -6.80
C ARG A 203 -13.64 -27.38 -7.50
N LEU A 204 -13.40 -26.13 -7.13
CA LEU A 204 -12.32 -25.32 -7.71
C LEU A 204 -11.03 -25.47 -6.89
N THR A 205 -9.93 -25.66 -7.60
CA THR A 205 -8.56 -25.52 -7.13
C THR A 205 -7.85 -24.47 -7.97
N TYR A 206 -6.85 -23.82 -7.38
CA TYR A 206 -6.16 -22.69 -8.00
C TYR A 206 -4.65 -22.87 -7.92
N ASP A 207 -3.97 -22.61 -9.03
CA ASP A 207 -2.52 -22.50 -9.13
C ASP A 207 -2.16 -21.14 -9.74
N TRP A 208 -1.70 -20.20 -8.91
CA TRP A 208 -1.40 -18.85 -9.36
C TRP A 208 -0.03 -18.70 -10.04
N SER A 209 0.60 -19.81 -10.41
CA SER A 209 1.79 -19.80 -11.25
C SER A 209 1.47 -19.20 -12.63
N LEU A 210 2.35 -18.30 -13.06
CA LEU A 210 2.33 -17.69 -14.39
C LEU A 210 3.21 -18.47 -15.39
N GLU A 211 3.67 -19.67 -15.03
CA GLU A 211 4.45 -20.54 -15.91
C GLU A 211 3.55 -21.12 -17.01
N PRO A 212 3.99 -21.15 -18.29
CA PRO A 212 3.26 -21.83 -19.35
C PRO A 212 2.94 -23.29 -18.99
N GLY A 213 1.69 -23.71 -19.16
CA GLY A 213 1.18 -25.02 -18.78
C GLY A 213 0.57 -25.10 -17.36
N SER A 214 0.71 -24.07 -16.52
CA SER A 214 0.06 -24.04 -15.21
C SER A 214 -1.47 -23.93 -15.33
N ARG A 215 -2.18 -24.64 -14.44
CA ARG A 215 -3.66 -24.65 -14.39
C ARG A 215 -4.18 -23.61 -13.40
N LEU A 216 -4.36 -22.37 -13.86
CA LEU A 216 -4.82 -21.24 -13.02
C LEU A 216 -6.06 -21.56 -12.20
N VAL A 217 -7.02 -22.17 -12.88
CA VAL A 217 -8.25 -22.68 -12.29
C VAL A 217 -8.40 -24.09 -12.77
N ASP A 218 -8.51 -25.03 -11.84
CA ASP A 218 -8.82 -26.41 -12.12
C ASP A 218 -10.13 -26.76 -11.41
N ALA A 219 -11.14 -27.05 -12.21
CA ALA A 219 -12.50 -27.35 -11.81
C ALA A 219 -12.76 -28.84 -11.94
N ASP A 220 -13.06 -29.48 -10.82
CA ASP A 220 -13.46 -30.88 -10.73
C ASP A 220 -14.98 -30.98 -10.60
N THR A 221 -15.61 -31.62 -11.58
CA THR A 221 -17.06 -31.90 -11.60
C THR A 221 -17.35 -33.37 -11.40
N SER A 222 -16.35 -34.19 -11.03
CA SER A 222 -16.51 -35.63 -10.87
C SER A 222 -17.68 -35.99 -9.94
N PRO A 223 -18.53 -36.95 -10.33
CA PRO A 223 -18.40 -37.84 -11.49
C PRO A 223 -18.98 -37.30 -12.81
N ASP A 224 -19.49 -36.07 -12.84
CA ASP A 224 -20.24 -35.53 -13.98
C ASP A 224 -19.32 -35.03 -15.10
N VAL A 225 -19.47 -35.58 -16.30
CA VAL A 225 -18.64 -35.23 -17.47
C VAL A 225 -19.09 -33.90 -18.07
N VAL A 226 -18.13 -33.03 -18.36
CA VAL A 226 -18.41 -31.78 -19.09
C VAL A 226 -18.21 -32.00 -20.58
N VAL A 227 -19.27 -31.82 -21.37
CA VAL A 227 -19.24 -32.05 -22.83
C VAL A 227 -19.21 -30.76 -23.64
N GLY A 228 -19.36 -29.59 -23.01
CA GLY A 228 -19.19 -28.33 -23.71
C GLY A 228 -19.21 -27.10 -22.80
N PHE A 229 -18.56 -26.03 -23.24
CA PHE A 229 -18.63 -24.70 -22.64
C PHE A 229 -19.24 -23.70 -23.62
N GLY A 230 -20.17 -22.88 -23.12
CA GLY A 230 -20.72 -21.76 -23.89
C GLY A 230 -19.79 -20.56 -23.83
N ARG A 231 -19.40 -20.16 -22.61
CA ARG A 231 -18.48 -19.04 -22.38
C ARG A 231 -17.81 -19.17 -21.03
N THR A 232 -16.52 -18.89 -20.96
CA THR A 232 -15.81 -18.70 -19.68
C THR A 232 -15.18 -17.32 -19.66
N THR A 233 -15.39 -16.59 -18.58
CA THR A 233 -14.78 -15.29 -18.33
C THR A 233 -14.04 -15.35 -17.01
N LEU A 234 -12.72 -15.24 -17.08
CA LEU A 234 -11.83 -15.20 -15.93
C LEU A 234 -11.37 -13.75 -15.75
N ASP A 235 -11.66 -13.15 -14.59
CA ASP A 235 -11.12 -11.84 -14.22
C ASP A 235 -10.04 -12.03 -13.15
N LEU A 236 -8.82 -11.69 -13.51
CA LEU A 236 -7.64 -11.85 -12.67
C LEU A 236 -7.26 -10.52 -12.04
N HIS A 237 -6.83 -10.59 -10.79
CA HIS A 237 -6.27 -9.46 -10.07
C HIS A 237 -4.85 -9.79 -9.64
N LEU A 238 -3.93 -8.90 -9.96
CA LEU A 238 -2.60 -8.90 -9.39
C LEU A 238 -2.55 -7.81 -8.30
N ASP A 239 -2.31 -8.24 -7.07
CA ASP A 239 -1.93 -7.37 -5.98
C ASP A 239 -0.42 -7.41 -5.81
N VAL A 240 0.22 -6.25 -5.89
CA VAL A 240 1.65 -6.13 -5.61
C VAL A 240 1.77 -5.76 -4.15
N LEU A 241 2.37 -6.63 -3.34
CA LEU A 241 2.50 -6.44 -1.91
C LEU A 241 3.89 -5.94 -1.53
N VAL A 242 3.91 -4.86 -0.76
CA VAL A 242 5.13 -4.25 -0.25
C VAL A 242 5.20 -4.51 1.26
N PRO A 243 6.14 -5.32 1.74
CA PRO A 243 6.36 -5.48 3.18
C PRO A 243 7.02 -4.21 3.75
N ASP A 244 6.58 -3.74 4.91
CA ASP A 244 7.23 -2.67 5.66
C ASP A 244 8.35 -3.22 6.58
N GLU A 245 9.05 -2.34 7.31
CA GLU A 245 10.10 -2.76 8.24
C GLU A 245 9.64 -3.60 9.44
N LEU A 246 8.32 -3.67 9.66
CA LEU A 246 7.68 -4.45 10.70
C LEU A 246 7.10 -5.76 10.16
N GLY A 247 7.22 -6.01 8.85
CA GLY A 247 6.67 -7.18 8.17
C GLY A 247 5.18 -7.07 7.81
N HIS A 248 4.54 -5.91 7.97
CA HIS A 248 3.19 -5.72 7.45
C HIS A 248 3.24 -5.52 5.94
N THR A 249 2.30 -6.13 5.22
CA THR A 249 2.19 -5.99 3.78
C THR A 249 1.11 -4.99 3.41
N THR A 250 1.44 -4.03 2.54
CA THR A 250 0.48 -3.08 1.96
C THR A 250 0.42 -3.27 0.46
N VAL A 251 -0.78 -3.14 -0.12
CA VAL A 251 -0.94 -3.11 -1.58
C VAL A 251 -0.21 -1.88 -2.12
N LEU A 252 0.65 -2.06 -3.13
CA LEU A 252 1.54 -1.03 -3.65
C LEU A 252 0.78 0.23 -4.08
N GLU A 253 -0.36 0.10 -4.75
CA GLU A 253 -1.18 1.24 -5.17
C GLU A 253 -1.68 2.06 -3.98
N GLN A 254 -2.18 1.39 -2.94
CA GLN A 254 -2.59 2.04 -1.70
C GLN A 254 -1.40 2.73 -1.04
N LEU A 255 -0.25 2.06 -0.97
CA LEU A 255 0.98 2.63 -0.40
C LEU A 255 1.41 3.89 -1.17
N LEU A 256 1.33 3.90 -2.50
CA LEU A 256 1.62 5.07 -3.32
C LEU A 256 0.69 6.24 -2.97
N GLU A 257 -0.61 6.00 -2.85
CA GLU A 257 -1.58 7.02 -2.46
C GLU A 257 -1.28 7.59 -1.07
N GLU A 258 -0.99 6.71 -0.11
CA GLU A 258 -0.65 7.09 1.26
C GLU A 258 0.61 7.95 1.30
N ILE A 259 1.73 7.55 0.67
CA ILE A 259 2.96 8.33 0.69
C ILE A 259 2.81 9.68 -0.03
N TRP A 260 1.98 9.75 -1.07
CA TRP A 260 1.61 11.01 -1.71
C TRP A 260 0.82 11.90 -0.77
N GLY A 261 -0.16 11.35 -0.05
CA GLY A 261 -0.94 12.05 0.96
C GLY A 261 -0.07 12.61 2.07
N ALA A 262 0.84 11.80 2.62
CA ALA A 262 1.79 12.22 3.66
C ALA A 262 2.75 13.31 3.17
N TYR A 263 3.28 13.19 1.95
CA TYR A 263 4.06 14.24 1.31
C TYR A 263 3.28 15.55 1.20
N GLN A 264 2.04 15.50 0.69
CA GLN A 264 1.19 16.67 0.52
C GLN A 264 0.87 17.34 1.86
N GLN A 265 0.52 16.57 2.89
CA GLN A 265 0.28 17.10 4.23
C GLN A 265 1.52 17.80 4.79
N ALA A 266 2.70 17.16 4.72
CA ALA A 266 3.95 17.76 5.16
C ALA A 266 4.29 19.04 4.35
N GLN A 267 4.11 19.00 3.03
CA GLN A 267 4.33 20.15 2.15
C GLN A 267 3.40 21.32 2.48
N MET A 268 2.10 21.05 2.67
CA MET A 268 1.13 22.09 3.00
C MET A 268 1.40 22.67 4.39
N GLY A 269 1.77 21.84 5.37
CA GLY A 269 2.19 22.30 6.70
C GLY A 269 3.38 23.26 6.63
N LEU A 270 4.41 22.93 5.82
CA LEU A 270 5.55 23.82 5.56
C LEU A 270 5.13 25.13 4.89
N LEU A 271 4.29 25.03 3.86
CA LEU A 271 3.83 26.15 3.06
C LEU A 271 3.04 27.16 3.91
N PHE A 272 2.06 26.70 4.68
CA PHE A 272 1.26 27.56 5.55
C PHE A 272 2.10 28.18 6.66
N ALA A 273 2.90 27.38 7.36
CA ALA A 273 3.76 27.88 8.42
C ALA A 273 4.80 28.88 7.91
N TRP A 274 5.24 28.75 6.66
CA TRP A 274 6.15 29.71 6.06
C TRP A 274 5.43 30.99 5.61
N ALA A 275 4.29 30.85 4.93
CA ALA A 275 3.60 31.95 4.27
C ALA A 275 2.88 32.87 5.25
N ASP A 276 2.25 32.32 6.30
CA ASP A 276 1.46 33.07 7.27
C ASP A 276 2.23 33.29 8.58
N GLU A 277 2.55 34.55 8.86
CA GLU A 277 3.19 34.96 10.12
C GLU A 277 2.19 35.03 11.29
N GLY A 278 0.89 35.09 10.99
CA GLY A 278 -0.20 35.18 11.95
C GLY A 278 -0.84 33.84 12.32
N THR A 279 -0.42 32.73 11.70
CA THR A 279 -0.90 31.40 12.10
C THR A 279 -0.48 31.17 13.54
N ASP A 280 -1.46 31.11 14.43
CA ASP A 280 -1.26 30.76 15.83
C ASP A 280 -0.88 29.28 15.92
N LEU A 281 0.43 29.04 15.83
CA LEU A 281 1.00 27.69 15.87
C LEU A 281 0.70 27.00 17.19
N ASP A 282 0.29 27.72 18.26
CA ASP A 282 -0.15 27.09 19.51
C ASP A 282 -1.42 26.25 19.32
N LYS A 283 -2.13 26.41 18.20
CA LYS A 283 -3.27 25.58 17.79
C LYS A 283 -2.88 24.34 16.98
N LEU A 284 -1.63 24.23 16.52
CA LEU A 284 -1.15 23.00 15.91
C LEU A 284 -0.78 21.99 16.99
N ALA A 285 -1.24 20.75 16.82
CA ALA A 285 -0.98 19.66 17.76
C ALA A 285 0.54 19.55 18.06
N GLY A 286 0.91 19.61 19.34
CA GLY A 286 2.30 19.50 19.81
C GLY A 286 3.07 20.80 20.03
N ALA A 287 2.46 21.98 19.87
CA ALA A 287 3.15 23.26 20.06
C ALA A 287 3.56 23.55 21.52
N THR A 288 2.78 23.09 22.50
CA THR A 288 3.15 23.14 23.93
C THR A 288 4.42 22.35 24.22
N ASP A 289 4.54 21.16 23.61
CA ASP A 289 5.71 20.30 23.72
C ASP A 289 6.94 20.85 23.02
N PHE A 290 6.74 21.55 21.90
CA PHE A 290 7.82 22.24 21.23
C PHE A 290 8.39 23.38 22.08
N LYS A 291 7.53 24.19 22.72
CA LYS A 291 7.97 25.24 23.66
C LYS A 291 8.67 24.63 24.89
N ALA A 292 8.13 23.53 25.43
CA ALA A 292 8.79 22.75 26.47
C ALA A 292 10.14 22.18 25.97
N GLY A 293 10.23 21.84 24.68
CA GLY A 293 11.40 21.46 23.86
C GLY A 293 12.63 22.35 24.04
N GLY A 294 12.42 23.66 24.18
CA GLY A 294 13.47 24.64 24.47
C GLY A 294 14.01 24.56 25.91
N ALA A 295 13.25 23.99 26.83
CA ALA A 295 13.57 23.79 28.24
C ALA A 295 13.94 22.33 28.61
N PHE A 296 14.08 21.41 27.64
CA PHE A 296 14.62 20.05 27.87
C PHE A 296 16.15 20.04 28.14
N GLY A 297 16.67 21.12 28.72
CA GLY A 297 17.95 21.10 29.42
C GLY A 297 17.82 20.27 30.69
N LYS A 298 18.15 18.99 30.60
CA LYS A 298 18.49 18.06 31.71
C LYS A 298 17.38 17.70 32.72
N ALA A 299 16.42 18.57 33.06
CA ALA A 299 15.52 18.33 34.19
C ALA A 299 14.23 17.55 33.86
N ALA A 300 13.62 17.76 32.69
CA ALA A 300 12.32 17.15 32.36
C ALA A 300 12.39 15.67 31.93
N VAL A 301 13.60 15.12 31.74
CA VAL A 301 13.80 13.68 31.50
C VAL A 301 13.97 12.91 32.83
N ASP A 302 14.26 13.60 33.93
CA ASP A 302 14.51 12.97 35.23
C ASP A 302 13.33 13.07 36.22
N SER A 303 12.36 13.98 36.03
CA SER A 303 11.44 14.33 37.12
C SER A 303 10.04 13.72 37.11
N THR A 304 9.59 13.05 36.05
CA THR A 304 8.21 12.51 36.03
C THR A 304 8.07 11.09 35.49
N TYR A 305 8.90 10.68 34.54
CA TYR A 305 9.00 9.29 34.08
C TYR A 305 10.46 9.07 33.68
N GLY A 306 11.20 8.33 34.51
CA GLY A 306 12.65 8.21 34.41
C GLY A 306 13.16 7.87 33.00
N ALA A 307 14.37 8.33 32.71
CA ALA A 307 15.09 8.07 31.47
C ALA A 307 15.01 6.59 31.08
N GLY A 308 14.22 6.28 30.04
CA GLY A 308 14.13 4.93 29.44
C GLY A 308 12.85 4.15 29.69
N VAL A 309 11.84 4.70 30.37
CA VAL A 309 10.59 3.96 30.66
C VAL A 309 9.56 4.05 29.52
N TRP A 310 9.46 5.19 28.82
CA TRP A 310 8.38 5.39 27.83
C TRP A 310 8.51 4.50 26.58
N ASP A 311 9.71 4.33 26.02
CA ASP A 311 9.94 3.42 24.88
C ASP A 311 9.64 1.96 25.25
N LYS A 312 9.99 1.54 26.48
CA LYS A 312 9.78 0.16 26.94
C LYS A 312 8.32 -0.11 27.30
N ASP A 313 7.62 0.87 27.88
CA ASP A 313 6.22 0.70 28.29
C ASP A 313 5.25 0.72 27.11
N VAL A 314 5.53 1.50 26.06
CA VAL A 314 4.71 1.48 24.84
C VAL A 314 4.91 0.17 24.09
N LEU A 315 6.16 -0.27 23.91
CA LEU A 315 6.46 -1.57 23.30
C LEU A 315 5.81 -2.73 24.08
N ARG A 316 5.93 -2.75 25.41
CA ARG A 316 5.28 -3.75 26.26
C ARG A 316 3.76 -3.77 26.13
N ARG A 317 3.10 -2.60 26.09
CA ARG A 317 1.65 -2.53 25.91
C ARG A 317 1.20 -2.99 24.53
N GLN A 318 2.03 -2.82 23.51
CA GLN A 318 1.75 -3.32 22.16
C GLN A 318 1.92 -4.84 22.07
N GLU A 319 2.95 -5.41 22.71
CA GLU A 319 3.10 -6.87 22.85
C GLU A 319 1.88 -7.48 23.57
N GLU A 320 1.44 -6.88 24.68
CA GLU A 320 0.25 -7.31 25.42
C GLU A 320 -1.05 -7.19 24.61
N LEU A 321 -1.14 -6.24 23.66
CA LEU A 321 -2.31 -6.08 22.78
C LEU A 321 -2.30 -7.11 21.64
N ALA A 322 -1.14 -7.36 21.04
CA ALA A 322 -0.97 -8.35 19.97
C ALA A 322 -1.28 -9.77 20.48
N GLU A 323 -0.86 -10.11 21.70
CA GLU A 323 -1.20 -11.38 22.36
C GLU A 323 -2.71 -11.52 22.63
N ARG A 324 -3.38 -10.41 22.97
CA ARG A 324 -4.84 -10.38 23.17
C ARG A 324 -5.64 -10.55 21.88
N GLU A 325 -5.16 -9.99 20.77
CA GLU A 325 -5.80 -10.12 19.46
C GLU A 325 -5.59 -11.52 18.86
N ALA A 326 -4.39 -12.09 19.03
CA ALA A 326 -4.10 -13.47 18.63
C ALA A 326 -4.98 -14.51 19.37
N GLY A 327 -5.43 -14.20 20.59
CA GLY A 327 -6.31 -15.07 21.38
C GLY A 327 -7.82 -14.96 21.08
N ARG A 328 -8.26 -14.04 20.20
CA ARG A 328 -9.70 -13.73 19.99
C ARG A 328 -10.30 -14.16 18.64
N ALA A 329 -9.56 -14.86 17.79
CA ALA A 329 -10.10 -15.36 16.52
C ALA A 329 -11.07 -16.53 16.75
N GLU A 330 -12.35 -16.23 17.02
CA GLU A 330 -13.41 -17.22 16.98
C GLU A 330 -13.74 -17.58 15.51
N PRO A 331 -13.95 -18.88 15.19
CA PRO A 331 -14.32 -19.30 13.85
C PRO A 331 -15.72 -18.78 13.49
N SER A 332 -15.84 -18.18 12.31
CA SER A 332 -17.16 -17.77 11.79
C SER A 332 -18.07 -18.99 11.60
N PRO A 333 -19.36 -18.89 11.93
CA PRO A 333 -20.29 -19.99 11.75
C PRO A 333 -20.46 -20.33 10.26
N PRO A 334 -20.73 -21.61 9.93
CA PRO A 334 -20.94 -22.03 8.55
C PRO A 334 -22.19 -21.39 7.96
N PHE A 335 -22.07 -20.94 6.71
CA PHE A 335 -23.18 -20.43 5.91
C PHE A 335 -24.14 -21.57 5.53
N VAL A 336 -25.44 -21.38 5.77
CA VAL A 336 -26.51 -22.32 5.41
C VAL A 336 -27.30 -21.71 4.25
N ALA A 337 -27.30 -22.39 3.10
CA ALA A 337 -28.07 -21.97 1.93
C ALA A 337 -29.55 -22.39 2.07
N PRO A 338 -30.51 -21.60 1.54
CA PRO A 338 -31.93 -21.94 1.60
C PRO A 338 -32.30 -23.03 0.59
N ASP A 339 -33.24 -23.90 0.98
CA ASP A 339 -33.80 -24.97 0.16
C ASP A 339 -34.68 -24.43 -0.97
N VAL A 340 -34.50 -24.97 -2.17
CA VAL A 340 -35.31 -24.68 -3.37
C VAL A 340 -35.97 -25.97 -3.84
N GLU A 341 -37.30 -25.98 -3.94
CA GLU A 341 -38.08 -27.12 -4.44
C GLU A 341 -38.05 -27.22 -5.97
N PRO A 342 -38.02 -28.43 -6.56
CA PRO A 342 -37.95 -28.62 -8.01
C PRO A 342 -39.34 -28.59 -8.66
N SER A 343 -39.48 -27.89 -9.78
CA SER A 343 -40.67 -27.90 -10.63
C SER A 343 -40.36 -28.39 -12.06
N GLY A 344 -41.03 -29.49 -12.45
CA GLY A 344 -41.66 -29.74 -13.77
C GLY A 344 -40.83 -29.72 -15.06
N GLU A 345 -40.87 -30.85 -15.79
CA GLU A 345 -40.17 -31.15 -17.04
C GLU A 345 -40.58 -30.36 -18.31
N ASP A 346 -39.57 -30.21 -19.18
CA ASP A 346 -39.57 -30.15 -20.65
C ASP A 346 -40.04 -28.90 -21.39
N GLU A 347 -39.22 -27.86 -21.24
CA GLU A 347 -38.71 -27.10 -22.38
C GLU A 347 -37.21 -26.90 -22.09
N VAL A 348 -36.30 -27.21 -23.03
CA VAL A 348 -34.86 -26.95 -22.81
C VAL A 348 -34.65 -25.45 -22.83
N GLN A 349 -34.86 -24.83 -21.66
CA GLN A 349 -34.62 -23.44 -21.42
C GLN A 349 -33.11 -23.21 -21.41
N TRP A 350 -32.67 -22.33 -22.28
CA TRP A 350 -31.32 -21.79 -22.27
C TRP A 350 -31.18 -20.89 -21.05
N GLU A 351 -30.78 -21.45 -19.92
CA GLU A 351 -30.40 -20.64 -18.77
C GLU A 351 -28.91 -20.32 -18.87
N SER A 352 -28.60 -19.10 -19.32
CA SER A 352 -27.26 -18.54 -19.18
C SER A 352 -27.03 -18.32 -17.69
N LEU A 353 -26.29 -19.21 -17.05
CA LEU A 353 -26.05 -19.15 -15.62
C LEU A 353 -24.69 -18.49 -15.37
N ARG A 354 -24.72 -17.27 -14.81
CA ARG A 354 -23.53 -16.62 -14.27
C ARG A 354 -23.29 -17.10 -12.84
N GLY A 355 -22.37 -18.05 -12.66
CA GLY A 355 -21.76 -18.24 -11.35
C GLY A 355 -20.79 -17.08 -11.08
N LEU A 356 -21.02 -16.30 -10.01
CA LEU A 356 -20.01 -15.39 -9.47
C LEU A 356 -19.46 -16.02 -8.20
N ILE A 357 -18.17 -16.38 -8.21
CA ILE A 357 -17.48 -16.83 -7.01
C ILE A 357 -16.52 -15.72 -6.60
N ASP A 358 -16.86 -15.03 -5.50
CA ASP A 358 -15.97 -14.09 -4.84
C ASP A 358 -14.94 -14.89 -4.02
N VAL A 359 -13.67 -14.78 -4.40
CA VAL A 359 -12.60 -15.62 -3.85
C VAL A 359 -11.95 -14.92 -2.64
N HIS A 360 -12.68 -14.81 -1.54
CA HIS A 360 -12.14 -14.29 -0.27
C HIS A 360 -11.41 -15.38 0.54
N ARG A 361 -10.29 -15.92 0.03
CA ARG A 361 -9.38 -16.79 0.82
C ARG A 361 -7.92 -16.33 0.70
N PRO A 362 -7.11 -16.47 1.75
CA PRO A 362 -5.74 -15.95 1.76
C PRO A 362 -4.88 -16.71 0.73
N PRO A 363 -4.16 -16.03 -0.19
CA PRO A 363 -3.35 -16.68 -1.21
C PRO A 363 -1.99 -17.16 -0.66
N ARG A 364 -1.33 -18.01 -1.45
CA ARG A 364 0.10 -18.32 -1.28
C ARG A 364 0.92 -17.22 -1.94
N THR A 365 1.97 -16.78 -1.25
CA THR A 365 2.91 -15.77 -1.78
C THR A 365 3.71 -16.34 -2.95
N TRP A 366 3.75 -15.61 -4.07
CA TRP A 366 4.66 -15.91 -5.17
C TRP A 366 6.03 -15.31 -4.82
N ARG A 367 7.07 -16.14 -4.77
CA ARG A 367 8.47 -15.69 -4.75
C ARG A 367 9.00 -15.88 -6.15
N GLY A 368 9.45 -14.80 -6.79
CA GLY A 368 10.12 -14.88 -8.09
C GLY A 368 11.24 -15.92 -8.03
N THR A 369 11.27 -16.80 -9.02
CA THR A 369 12.36 -17.76 -9.23
C THR A 369 13.55 -17.01 -9.84
N ASP A 370 14.73 -17.17 -9.22
CA ASP A 370 16.01 -16.66 -9.70
C ASP A 370 16.42 -17.21 -11.08
#